data_AF-A0A4U6XKW7-F1
#
_entry.id   AF-A0A4U6XKW7-F1
#
_cell.length_a   1.000
_cell.length_b   1.000
_cell.length_c   1.000
_cell.angle_alpha   90.00
_cell.angle_beta   90.00
_cell.angle_gamma   90.00
#
_symmetry.space_group_name_H-M   'P 1'
#
loop_
_entity.id
_entity.type
_entity.pdbx_description
1 polymer ?
#
loop_
_entity_poly.entity_id
_entity_poly.type
_entity_poly.pdbx_seq_one_letter_code
_entity_poly.pdbx_strand_id
1 'polypeptide(L)'
;MSASPRNWRDSAYLVISVIQLSAILLVDLVPFYPSSLYAEPSAPLHFLQVIRDFYISTYNDPYFVTPHDGLPSWFKLFTYIEIVYQLPMAVWMVYRFSGRAGTTPGFELAVLVFAVECALTTLTCIHDTLHWDPAVYSQAQKNVFIVNLYGPWVVIPALMGLDMWMRILGRLQAGGKTKSQ
;
A
#
# COMPACT_ATOMS: atom_id res chain seq x y z
N MET A 1 -23.19 -15.73 4.38
CA MET A 1 -23.45 -14.98 3.13
C MET A 1 -22.50 -15.47 2.06
N SER A 2 -22.99 -15.82 0.87
CA SER A 2 -22.18 -16.34 -0.24
C SER A 2 -21.29 -15.26 -0.88
N ALA A 3 -20.25 -15.70 -1.60
CA ALA A 3 -19.43 -14.81 -2.42
C ALA A 3 -20.27 -14.12 -3.49
N SER A 4 -19.93 -12.86 -3.82
CA SER A 4 -20.54 -12.20 -4.97
C SER A 4 -20.01 -12.80 -6.28
N PRO A 5 -20.70 -12.56 -7.41
CA PRO A 5 -20.08 -12.70 -8.72
C PRO A 5 -18.84 -11.81 -8.83
N ARG A 6 -17.83 -12.29 -9.55
CA ARG A 6 -16.64 -11.49 -9.89
C ARG A 6 -17.06 -10.35 -10.84
N ASN A 7 -16.55 -9.16 -10.60
CA ASN A 7 -16.73 -8.01 -11.50
C ASN A 7 -15.38 -7.45 -11.98
N TRP A 8 -15.42 -6.46 -12.88
CA TRP A 8 -14.20 -5.87 -13.43
C TRP A 8 -13.36 -5.11 -12.39
N ARG A 9 -13.99 -4.55 -11.34
CA ARG A 9 -13.29 -3.86 -10.25
C ARG A 9 -12.41 -4.84 -9.49
N ASP A 10 -12.85 -6.08 -9.30
CA ASP A 10 -12.05 -7.13 -8.66
C ASP A 10 -10.77 -7.44 -9.47
N SER A 11 -10.83 -7.35 -10.80
CA SER A 11 -9.63 -7.46 -11.65
C SER A 11 -8.72 -6.22 -11.55
N ALA A 12 -9.29 -5.02 -11.43
CA ALA A 12 -8.49 -3.81 -11.18
C ALA A 12 -7.81 -3.88 -9.80
N TYR A 13 -8.52 -4.34 -8.77
CA TYR A 13 -7.97 -4.53 -7.43
C TYR A 13 -6.91 -5.62 -7.40
N LEU A 14 -7.00 -6.68 -8.23
CA LEU A 14 -5.89 -7.62 -8.40
C LEU A 14 -4.63 -6.91 -8.87
N VAL A 15 -4.71 -6.11 -9.93
CA VAL A 15 -3.56 -5.38 -10.48
C VAL A 15 -2.97 -4.44 -9.41
N ILE A 16 -3.82 -3.69 -8.71
CA ILE A 16 -3.40 -2.80 -7.62
C ILE A 16 -2.73 -3.59 -6.50
N SER A 17 -3.27 -4.74 -6.11
CA SER A 17 -2.70 -5.60 -5.05
C SER A 17 -1.33 -6.15 -5.45
N VAL A 18 -1.15 -6.52 -6.72
CA VAL A 18 0.14 -6.96 -7.25
C VAL A 18 1.16 -5.82 -7.26
N ILE A 19 0.76 -4.62 -7.66
CA ILE A 19 1.61 -3.42 -7.59
C ILE A 19 2.00 -3.12 -6.14
N GLN A 20 1.06 -3.14 -5.20
CA GLN A 20 1.32 -2.95 -3.77
C GLN A 20 2.31 -3.99 -3.25
N LEU A 21 2.06 -5.27 -3.50
CA LEU A 21 2.93 -6.34 -3.05
C LEU A 21 4.34 -6.20 -3.64
N SER A 22 4.45 -5.76 -4.89
CA SER A 22 5.73 -5.52 -5.55
C SER A 22 6.45 -4.31 -4.94
N ALA A 23 5.75 -3.21 -4.65
CA ALA A 23 6.34 -2.04 -4.00
C ALA A 23 6.91 -2.40 -2.61
N ILE A 24 6.12 -3.11 -1.79
CA ILE A 24 6.55 -3.56 -0.47
C ILE A 24 7.82 -4.42 -0.57
N LEU A 25 7.82 -5.42 -1.45
CA LEU A 25 8.93 -6.37 -1.54
C LEU A 25 10.18 -5.81 -2.23
N LEU A 26 10.02 -4.89 -3.18
CA LEU A 26 11.11 -4.42 -4.04
C LEU A 26 11.64 -3.04 -3.66
N VAL A 27 10.93 -2.29 -2.82
CA VAL A 27 11.30 -0.93 -2.42
C VAL A 27 11.28 -0.81 -0.89
N ASP A 28 10.12 -1.03 -0.27
CA ASP A 28 9.90 -0.67 1.13
C ASP A 28 10.68 -1.55 2.10
N LEU A 29 10.70 -2.86 1.87
CA LEU A 29 11.35 -3.83 2.75
C LEU A 29 12.79 -4.17 2.38
N VAL A 30 13.31 -3.62 1.28
CA VAL A 30 14.72 -3.87 0.86
C VAL A 30 15.72 -3.56 1.96
N PRO A 31 15.60 -2.47 2.74
CA PRO A 31 16.52 -2.20 3.86
C PRO A 31 16.53 -3.27 4.97
N PHE A 32 15.51 -4.12 5.03
CA PHE A 32 15.41 -5.21 6.01
C PHE A 32 15.96 -6.53 5.50
N TYR A 33 16.29 -6.63 4.21
CA TYR A 33 16.93 -7.82 3.68
C TYR A 33 18.40 -7.89 4.11
N PRO A 34 18.96 -9.09 4.31
CA PRO A 34 20.40 -9.24 4.51
C PRO A 34 21.16 -8.62 3.34
N SER A 35 22.11 -7.72 3.62
CA SER A 35 22.90 -7.01 2.60
C SER A 35 23.62 -7.97 1.64
N SER A 36 24.01 -9.16 2.12
CA SER A 36 24.61 -10.23 1.31
C SER A 36 23.72 -10.71 0.15
N LEU A 37 22.41 -10.45 0.19
CA LEU A 37 21.49 -10.85 -0.87
C LEU A 37 21.37 -9.83 -2.00
N TYR A 38 21.64 -8.54 -1.76
CA TYR A 38 21.38 -7.49 -2.76
C TYR A 38 22.48 -6.44 -2.94
N ALA A 39 23.31 -6.15 -1.93
CA ALA A 39 24.21 -4.99 -1.96
C ALA A 39 25.35 -5.15 -2.98
N GLU A 40 25.96 -6.34 -3.04
CA GLU A 40 27.09 -6.60 -3.94
C GLU A 40 26.64 -6.88 -5.38
N PRO A 41 27.40 -6.47 -6.42
CA PRO A 41 27.08 -6.77 -7.82
C PRO A 41 26.94 -8.25 -8.16
N SER A 42 27.61 -9.12 -7.38
CA SER A 42 27.54 -10.58 -7.52
C SER A 42 26.41 -11.22 -6.73
N ALA A 43 25.65 -10.45 -5.95
CA ALA A 43 24.59 -10.97 -5.10
C ALA A 43 23.39 -11.46 -5.94
N PRO A 44 22.68 -12.52 -5.48
CA PRO A 44 21.62 -13.14 -6.26
C PRO A 44 20.42 -12.22 -6.52
N LEU A 45 20.19 -11.23 -5.66
CA LEU A 45 19.12 -10.24 -5.77
C LEU A 45 19.66 -8.83 -6.01
N HIS A 46 20.82 -8.69 -6.67
CA HIS A 46 21.42 -7.37 -6.93
C HIS A 46 20.51 -6.40 -7.70
N PHE A 47 19.55 -6.93 -8.48
CA PHE A 47 18.54 -6.08 -9.12
C PHE A 47 17.73 -5.22 -8.14
N LEU A 48 17.60 -5.62 -6.86
CA LEU A 48 16.98 -4.79 -5.83
C LEU A 48 17.78 -3.52 -5.55
N GLN A 49 19.12 -3.63 -5.54
CA GLN A 49 20.00 -2.46 -5.43
C GLN A 49 19.83 -1.55 -6.65
N VAL A 50 19.76 -2.12 -7.86
CA VAL A 50 19.54 -1.34 -9.09
C VAL A 50 18.21 -0.58 -9.07
N ILE A 51 17.13 -1.22 -8.63
CA ILE A 51 15.81 -0.57 -8.47
C ILE A 51 15.89 0.54 -7.42
N ARG A 52 16.54 0.27 -6.28
CA ARG A 52 16.73 1.25 -5.21
C ARG A 52 17.55 2.45 -5.69
N ASP A 53 18.64 2.24 -6.39
CA ASP A 53 19.48 3.31 -6.95
C ASP A 53 18.70 4.16 -7.94
N PHE A 54 17.92 3.52 -8.84
CA PHE A 54 17.02 4.22 -9.75
C PHE A 54 15.98 5.06 -9.00
N TYR A 55 15.37 4.49 -7.97
CA TYR A 55 14.36 5.19 -7.16
C TYR A 55 14.97 6.40 -6.44
N ILE A 56 16.13 6.23 -5.81
CA ILE A 56 16.86 7.32 -5.12
C ILE A 56 17.27 8.40 -6.12
N SER A 57 17.81 8.03 -7.30
CA SER A 57 18.21 9.01 -8.31
C SER A 57 17.03 9.78 -8.90
N THR A 58 15.85 9.14 -8.97
CA THR A 58 14.65 9.73 -9.59
C THR A 58 13.87 10.60 -8.61
N TYR A 59 13.67 10.12 -7.38
CA TYR A 59 12.77 10.74 -6.41
C TYR A 59 13.50 11.35 -5.22
N ASN A 60 14.63 10.79 -4.81
CA ASN A 60 15.40 11.20 -3.64
C ASN A 60 14.51 11.39 -2.39
N ASP A 61 13.58 10.45 -2.17
CA ASP A 61 12.63 10.49 -1.06
C ASP A 61 13.38 10.35 0.29
N PRO A 62 13.27 11.35 1.19
CA PRO A 62 13.91 11.33 2.51
C PRO A 62 13.67 10.07 3.32
N TYR A 63 12.48 9.48 3.22
CA TYR A 63 12.11 8.28 3.96
C TYR A 63 12.84 7.02 3.49
N PHE A 64 13.34 7.03 2.25
CA PHE A 64 14.00 5.89 1.64
C PHE A 64 15.51 6.07 1.49
N VAL A 65 16.02 7.31 1.53
CA VAL A 65 17.47 7.59 1.56
C VAL A 65 18.04 7.59 2.97
N THR A 66 17.24 7.96 3.97
CA THR A 66 17.68 8.00 5.37
C THR A 66 17.73 6.57 5.92
N PRO A 67 18.83 6.18 6.59
CA PRO A 67 18.89 4.92 7.32
C PRO A 67 17.71 4.75 8.29
N HIS A 68 17.20 3.53 8.44
CA HIS A 68 15.96 3.28 9.19
C HIS A 68 16.04 3.73 10.67
N ASP A 69 17.22 3.71 11.28
CA ASP A 69 17.49 4.24 12.62
C ASP A 69 17.39 5.78 12.70
N GLY A 70 17.65 6.49 11.61
CA GLY A 70 17.51 7.95 11.49
C GLY A 70 16.09 8.44 11.17
N LEU A 71 15.16 7.54 10.84
CA LEU A 71 13.78 7.92 10.48
C LEU A 71 12.95 8.43 11.67
N PRO A 72 11.89 9.22 11.44
CA PRO A 72 10.93 9.58 12.48
C PRO A 72 10.28 8.35 13.13
N SER A 73 10.01 8.41 14.44
CA SER A 73 9.45 7.28 15.19
C SER A 73 8.10 6.78 14.64
N TRP A 74 7.26 7.70 14.15
CA TRP A 74 5.98 7.37 13.53
C TRP A 74 6.16 6.61 12.20
N PHE A 75 7.19 6.95 11.41
CA PHE A 75 7.45 6.28 10.14
C PHE A 75 7.94 4.85 10.39
N LYS A 76 8.85 4.65 11.36
CA LYS A 76 9.29 3.31 11.77
C LYS A 76 8.11 2.44 12.21
N LEU A 77 7.16 3.01 12.97
CA LEU A 77 5.95 2.29 13.36
C LEU A 77 5.15 1.84 12.13
N PHE A 78 4.96 2.71 11.14
CA PHE A 78 4.26 2.36 9.91
C PHE A 78 5.01 1.30 9.10
N THR A 79 6.34 1.37 9.02
CA THR A 79 7.15 0.30 8.41
C THR A 79 6.96 -1.04 9.12
N TYR A 80 6.88 -1.06 10.46
CA TYR A 80 6.58 -2.30 11.17
C TYR A 80 5.15 -2.79 10.93
N ILE A 81 4.16 -1.89 10.90
CA ILE A 81 2.77 -2.24 10.53
C ILE A 81 2.72 -2.79 9.11
N GLU A 82 3.48 -2.24 8.18
CA GLU A 82 3.58 -2.73 6.82
C GLU A 82 4.10 -4.17 6.78
N ILE A 83 5.17 -4.47 7.52
CA ILE A 83 5.73 -5.83 7.63
C ILE A 83 4.71 -6.81 8.23
N VAL A 84 4.08 -6.47 9.35
CA VAL A 84 3.25 -7.42 10.11
C VAL A 84 1.82 -7.54 9.62
N TYR A 85 1.31 -6.52 8.91
CA TYR A 85 -0.08 -6.45 8.49
C TYR A 85 -0.23 -6.21 6.99
N GLN A 86 0.34 -5.15 6.42
CA GLN A 86 0.09 -4.82 5.01
C GLN A 86 0.67 -5.87 4.06
N LEU A 87 1.87 -6.38 4.32
CA LEU A 87 2.50 -7.43 3.52
C LEU A 87 1.67 -8.72 3.48
N PRO A 88 1.33 -9.37 4.62
CA PRO A 88 0.51 -10.58 4.58
C PRO A 88 -0.89 -10.31 4.01
N MET A 89 -1.45 -9.12 4.23
CA MET A 89 -2.72 -8.72 3.62
C MET A 89 -2.61 -8.59 2.11
N ALA A 90 -1.56 -7.97 1.57
CA ALA A 90 -1.33 -7.82 0.13
C ALA A 90 -1.18 -9.18 -0.55
N VAL A 91 -0.44 -10.12 0.06
CA VAL A 91 -0.35 -11.52 -0.41
C VAL A 91 -1.74 -12.16 -0.45
N TRP A 92 -2.53 -12.00 0.61
CA TRP A 92 -3.88 -12.54 0.67
C TRP A 92 -4.82 -11.89 -0.36
N MET A 93 -4.71 -10.58 -0.58
CA MET A 93 -5.49 -9.86 -1.60
C MET A 93 -5.18 -10.37 -3.00
N VAL A 94 -3.89 -10.54 -3.35
CA VAL A 94 -3.49 -11.13 -4.63
C VAL A 94 -4.11 -12.52 -4.81
N TYR A 95 -3.97 -13.39 -3.81
CA TYR A 95 -4.54 -14.75 -3.84
C TYR A 95 -6.07 -14.75 -4.00
N ARG A 96 -6.79 -13.87 -3.28
CA ARG A 96 -8.25 -13.83 -3.30
C ARG A 96 -8.79 -13.18 -4.57
N PHE A 97 -8.17 -12.10 -5.03
CA PHE A 97 -8.57 -11.44 -6.29
C PHE A 97 -8.10 -12.19 -7.54
N SER A 98 -7.19 -13.17 -7.45
CA SER A 98 -6.87 -14.05 -8.59
C SER A 98 -7.87 -15.19 -8.77
N GLY A 99 -8.75 -15.42 -7.78
CA GLY A 99 -9.77 -16.48 -7.82
C GLY A 99 -10.89 -16.23 -8.83
N ARG A 100 -11.61 -17.30 -9.22
CA ARG A 100 -12.76 -17.19 -10.13
C ARG A 100 -14.02 -16.64 -9.47
N ALA A 101 -14.15 -16.82 -8.16
CA ALA A 101 -15.26 -16.26 -7.38
C ALA A 101 -15.03 -14.77 -7.08
N GLY A 102 -16.09 -14.02 -6.89
CA GLY A 102 -16.00 -12.65 -6.38
C GLY A 102 -15.73 -12.61 -4.88
N THR A 103 -16.05 -11.48 -4.25
CA THR A 103 -15.67 -11.18 -2.87
C THR A 103 -16.66 -11.77 -1.84
N THR A 104 -16.14 -12.10 -0.66
CA THR A 104 -16.93 -12.52 0.51
C THR A 104 -16.98 -11.40 1.54
N PRO A 105 -18.03 -11.25 2.36
CA PRO A 105 -18.14 -10.13 3.30
C PRO A 105 -16.94 -10.00 4.25
N GLY A 106 -16.38 -11.10 4.75
CA GLY A 106 -15.19 -11.06 5.62
C GLY A 106 -13.93 -10.58 4.88
N PHE A 107 -13.81 -10.89 3.59
CA PHE A 107 -12.71 -10.40 2.77
C PHE A 107 -12.89 -8.92 2.42
N GLU A 108 -14.11 -8.49 2.11
CA GLU A 108 -14.43 -7.08 1.89
C GLU A 108 -14.10 -6.24 3.14
N LEU A 109 -14.45 -6.73 4.32
CA LEU A 109 -14.11 -6.06 5.58
C LEU A 109 -12.59 -5.96 5.79
N ALA A 110 -11.85 -7.05 5.53
CA ALA A 110 -10.40 -7.03 5.67
C ALA A 110 -9.74 -6.05 4.68
N VAL A 111 -10.20 -6.00 3.42
CA VAL A 111 -9.74 -5.04 2.41
C VAL A 111 -10.11 -3.61 2.79
N LEU A 112 -11.26 -3.38 3.43
CA LEU A 112 -11.62 -2.06 3.96
C LEU A 112 -10.65 -1.61 5.06
N VAL A 113 -10.32 -2.46 6.02
CA VAL A 113 -9.35 -2.11 7.09
C VAL A 113 -7.99 -1.79 6.48
N PHE A 114 -7.52 -2.63 5.55
CA PHE A 114 -6.28 -2.41 4.81
C PHE A 114 -6.28 -1.08 4.06
N ALA A 115 -7.36 -0.80 3.34
CA ALA A 115 -7.50 0.42 2.54
C ALA A 115 -7.43 1.68 3.40
N VAL A 116 -8.10 1.69 4.56
CA VAL A 116 -8.08 2.82 5.49
C VAL A 116 -6.70 3.00 6.09
N GLU A 117 -6.07 1.90 6.52
CA GLU A 117 -4.75 1.94 7.13
C GLU A 117 -3.68 2.42 6.13
N CYS A 118 -3.62 1.83 4.93
CA CYS A 118 -2.72 2.25 3.85
C CYS A 118 -2.91 3.71 3.43
N ALA A 119 -4.17 4.18 3.32
CA ALA A 119 -4.45 5.58 3.01
C ALA A 119 -3.99 6.51 4.14
N LEU A 120 -4.17 6.12 5.40
CA LEU A 120 -3.83 6.93 6.57
C LEU A 120 -2.32 7.06 6.77
N THR A 121 -1.56 5.97 6.65
CA THR A 121 -0.10 6.00 6.77
C THR A 121 0.50 6.90 5.69
N THR A 122 0.05 6.74 4.45
CA THR A 122 0.49 7.58 3.33
C THR A 122 0.05 9.04 3.49
N LEU A 123 -1.19 9.29 3.95
CA LEU A 123 -1.67 10.65 4.23
C LEU A 123 -0.81 11.34 5.30
N THR A 124 -0.28 10.59 6.27
CA THR A 124 0.65 11.11 7.27
C THR A 124 1.96 11.55 6.62
N CYS A 125 2.49 10.80 5.65
CA CYS A 125 3.67 11.21 4.86
C CYS A 125 3.40 12.50 4.07
N ILE A 126 2.22 12.62 3.44
CA ILE A 126 1.79 13.85 2.75
C ILE A 126 1.75 15.02 3.73
N HIS A 127 1.12 14.83 4.89
CA HIS A 127 1.01 15.86 5.91
C HIS A 127 2.39 16.30 6.40
N ASP A 128 3.30 15.38 6.68
CA ASP A 128 4.68 15.70 7.08
C ASP A 128 5.44 16.46 5.97
N THR A 129 5.27 16.06 4.71
CA THR A 129 5.89 16.72 3.54
C THR A 129 5.53 18.20 3.44
N LEU A 130 4.30 18.58 3.82
CA LEU A 130 3.87 19.99 3.86
C LEU A 130 4.74 20.81 4.82
N HIS A 131 5.22 20.19 5.90
CA HIS A 131 5.98 20.83 6.98
C HIS A 131 7.50 20.74 6.80
N TRP A 132 8.01 20.07 5.77
CA TRP A 132 9.45 20.03 5.49
C TRP A 132 10.06 21.41 5.32
N ASP A 133 11.33 21.57 5.67
CA ASP A 133 12.00 22.88 5.61
C ASP A 133 12.03 23.41 4.15
N PRO A 134 11.45 24.58 3.87
CA PRO A 134 11.49 25.18 2.53
C PRO A 134 12.91 25.54 2.07
N ALA A 135 13.89 25.67 2.98
CA ALA A 135 15.30 25.85 2.63
C ALA A 135 15.94 24.58 2.05
N VAL A 136 15.39 23.40 2.37
CA VAL A 136 15.86 22.09 1.87
C VAL A 136 15.01 21.62 0.69
N TYR A 137 13.69 21.79 0.76
CA TYR A 137 12.75 21.33 -0.28
C TYR A 137 11.90 22.48 -0.80
N SER A 138 12.08 22.82 -2.07
CA SER A 138 11.23 23.80 -2.74
C SER A 138 9.77 23.33 -2.80
N GLN A 139 8.82 24.27 -2.90
CA GLN A 139 7.40 23.94 -3.01
C GLN A 139 7.10 23.05 -4.23
N ALA A 140 7.81 23.24 -5.34
CA ALA A 140 7.65 22.41 -6.52
C ALA A 140 8.05 20.95 -6.25
N GLN A 141 9.16 20.72 -5.55
CA GLN A 141 9.59 19.37 -5.15
C GLN A 141 8.58 18.72 -4.20
N LYS A 142 8.10 19.46 -3.18
CA LYS A 142 7.05 18.99 -2.27
C LYS A 142 5.79 18.55 -3.03
N ASN A 143 5.36 19.32 -4.03
CA ASN A 143 4.20 18.98 -4.84
C ASN A 143 4.42 17.69 -5.66
N VAL A 144 5.64 17.45 -6.15
CA VAL A 144 5.97 16.19 -6.85
C VAL A 144 5.84 15.00 -5.90
N PHE A 145 6.39 15.09 -4.68
CA PHE A 145 6.22 14.04 -3.66
C PHE A 145 4.75 13.78 -3.36
N ILE A 146 3.99 14.84 -3.05
CA ILE A 146 2.59 14.73 -2.65
C ILE A 146 1.71 14.18 -3.78
N VAL A 147 1.87 14.67 -5.01
CA VAL A 147 0.95 14.34 -6.10
C VAL A 147 1.36 13.07 -6.83
N ASN A 148 2.64 12.92 -7.15
CA ASN A 148 3.09 11.81 -8.00
C ASN A 148 3.48 10.59 -7.17
N LEU A 149 4.15 10.80 -6.03
CA LEU A 149 4.68 9.69 -5.24
C LEU A 149 3.61 9.18 -4.26
N TYR A 150 3.06 10.05 -3.41
CA TYR A 150 2.16 9.64 -2.32
C TYR A 150 0.68 9.65 -2.71
N GLY A 151 0.25 10.58 -3.56
CA GLY A 151 -1.15 10.78 -3.93
C GLY A 151 -1.87 9.50 -4.38
N PRO A 152 -1.29 8.70 -5.30
CA PRO A 152 -1.91 7.45 -5.73
C PRO A 152 -2.14 6.46 -4.59
N TRP A 153 -1.22 6.38 -3.62
CA TRP A 153 -1.32 5.50 -2.45
C TRP A 153 -2.31 6.01 -1.38
N VAL A 154 -2.85 7.21 -1.52
CA VAL A 154 -4.03 7.66 -0.73
C VAL A 154 -5.31 7.43 -1.51
N VAL A 155 -5.36 7.92 -2.76
CA VAL A 155 -6.59 7.95 -3.55
C VAL A 155 -7.07 6.55 -3.92
N ILE A 156 -6.18 5.68 -4.39
CA ILE A 156 -6.56 4.34 -4.83
C ILE A 156 -7.06 3.49 -3.66
N PRO A 157 -6.35 3.40 -2.50
CA PRO A 157 -6.87 2.70 -1.35
C PRO A 157 -8.17 3.29 -0.82
N ALA A 158 -8.31 4.61 -0.74
CA ALA A 158 -9.56 5.24 -0.29
C ALA A 158 -10.77 4.84 -1.17
N LEU A 159 -10.61 4.84 -2.50
CA LEU A 159 -11.67 4.40 -3.43
C LEU A 159 -11.97 2.90 -3.31
N MET A 160 -10.94 2.07 -3.13
CA MET A 160 -11.11 0.64 -2.88
C MET A 160 -11.85 0.37 -1.57
N GLY A 161 -11.49 1.07 -0.49
CA GLY A 161 -12.16 1.01 0.80
C GLY A 161 -13.63 1.42 0.70
N LEU A 162 -13.93 2.52 -0.02
CA LEU A 162 -15.30 2.96 -0.27
C LEU A 162 -16.12 1.89 -1.02
N ASP A 163 -15.54 1.24 -2.04
CA ASP A 163 -16.20 0.14 -2.75
C ASP A 163 -16.51 -1.04 -1.82
N MET A 164 -15.55 -1.47 -1.00
CA MET A 164 -15.75 -2.55 -0.03
C MET A 164 -16.83 -2.20 0.99
N TRP A 165 -16.81 -0.98 1.53
CA TRP A 165 -17.83 -0.47 2.44
C TRP A 165 -19.23 -0.54 1.82
N MET A 166 -19.38 -0.06 0.57
CA MET A 166 -20.66 -0.10 -0.13
C MET A 166 -21.16 -1.54 -0.35
N ARG A 167 -20.28 -2.48 -0.69
CA ARG A 167 -20.64 -3.91 -0.82
C ARG A 167 -21.12 -4.49 0.50
N ILE A 168 -20.42 -4.21 1.60
CA ILE A 168 -20.80 -4.68 2.94
C ILE A 168 -22.18 -4.12 3.32
N LEU A 169 -22.40 -2.80 3.16
CA LEU A 169 -23.69 -2.18 3.46
C LEU A 169 -24.82 -2.79 2.63
N GLY A 170 -24.61 -3.01 1.33
CA GLY A 170 -25.61 -3.65 0.47
C GLY A 170 -26.00 -5.05 0.95
N ARG A 171 -25.03 -5.84 1.43
CA ARG A 171 -25.27 -7.17 2.00
C ARG A 171 -26.05 -7.11 3.31
N LEU A 172 -25.73 -6.17 4.19
CA LEU A 172 -26.44 -5.97 5.46
C LEU A 172 -27.90 -5.58 5.22
N GLN A 173 -28.16 -4.67 4.28
CA GLN A 173 -29.51 -4.25 3.91
C GLN A 173 -30.33 -5.41 3.31
N ALA A 174 -29.72 -6.23 2.45
CA ALA A 174 -30.38 -7.42 1.90
C ALA A 174 -30.72 -8.44 2.99
N GLY A 175 -29.80 -8.71 3.92
CA GLY A 175 -30.02 -9.64 5.03
C GLY A 175 -31.06 -9.16 6.05
N GLY A 176 -31.19 -7.84 6.24
CA GLY A 176 -32.23 -7.24 7.07
C GLY A 176 -33.63 -7.46 6.51
N LYS A 177 -33.82 -7.31 5.19
CA LYS A 177 -35.11 -7.55 4.52
C LYS A 177 -35.59 -8.99 4.65
N THR A 178 -34.70 -9.97 4.57
CA THR A 178 -35.04 -11.40 4.70
C THR A 178 -35.47 -11.78 6.12
N LYS A 179 -35.06 -11.03 7.16
CA LYS A 179 -35.46 -11.31 8.55
C LYS A 179 -36.77 -10.63 8.97
N SER A 180 -37.27 -9.69 8.17
CA SER A 180 -38.50 -8.93 8.43
C SER A 180 -39.71 -9.42 7.60
N GLN A 181 -39.51 -10.44 6.76
CA GLN A 181 -40.56 -11.19 6.07
C GLN A 181 -40.72 -12.56 6.73
#